data_AF-K1TZ80-F1
#
_entry.id   AF-K1TZ80-F1
#
_cell.length_a   1.000
_cell.length_b   1.000
_cell.length_c   1.000
_cell.angle_alpha   90.00
_cell.angle_beta   90.00
_cell.angle_gamma   90.00
#
_symmetry.space_group_name_H-M   'P 1'
#
loop_
_entity.id
_entity.type
_entity.pdbx_description
1 polymer ?
#
loop_
_entity_poly.entity_id
_entity_poly.type
_entity_poly.pdbx_seq_one_letter_code
_entity_poly.pdbx_strand_id
1 'polypeptide(L)' 'MKIIIANDYEDMSRKAANYLSAQVIMKPDAVLGLATGETPIGTYKQLVEWYNKGD' A
#
# COMPACT_ATOMS: atom_id res chain seq x y z
N MET A 1 5.76 -7.85 16.76
CA MET A 1 6.25 -7.84 15.36
C MET A 1 5.34 -8.71 14.53
N LYS A 2 4.85 -8.23 13.38
CA LYS A 2 3.97 -8.99 12.46
C LYS A 2 4.74 -9.29 11.18
N ILE A 3 4.83 -10.56 10.79
CA ILE A 3 5.50 -11.00 9.56
C ILE A 3 4.41 -11.37 8.55
N ILE A 4 4.53 -10.85 7.33
CA ILE A 4 3.60 -11.10 6.24
C ILE A 4 4.42 -11.64 5.07
N ILE A 5 4.12 -12.88 4.67
CA ILE A 5 4.78 -13.52 3.52
C ILE A 5 3.94 -13.23 2.28
N ALA A 6 4.62 -12.85 1.20
CA ALA A 6 4.03 -12.66 -0.11
C ALA A 6 4.62 -13.68 -1.08
N ASN A 7 3.81 -14.08 -2.07
CA ASN A 7 4.22 -15.08 -3.06
C ASN A 7 5.16 -14.48 -4.12
N ASP A 8 4.93 -13.21 -4.46
CA ASP A 8 5.69 -12.48 -5.46
C ASP A 8 5.61 -10.95 -5.22
N TYR A 9 6.21 -10.18 -6.13
CA TYR A 9 6.24 -8.72 -6.05
C TYR A 9 4.85 -8.06 -6.13
N GLU A 10 3.95 -8.59 -6.95
CA GLU A 10 2.61 -8.02 -7.12
C GLU A 10 1.72 -8.32 -5.91
N ASP A 11 1.80 -9.53 -5.36
CA ASP A 11 1.13 -9.90 -4.11
C ASP A 11 1.67 -9.07 -2.94
N MET A 12 3.00 -8.87 -2.84
CA MET A 12 3.61 -8.01 -1.84
C MET A 12 3.09 -6.57 -1.96
N SER A 13 3.08 -6.03 -3.18
CA SER A 13 2.64 -4.66 -3.48
C SER A 13 1.17 -4.45 -3.12
N ARG A 14 0.30 -5.40 -3.48
CA ARG A 14 -1.14 -5.38 -3.14
C ARG A 14 -1.36 -5.45 -1.63
N LYS A 15 -0.64 -6.34 -0.94
CA LYS A 15 -0.71 -6.44 0.53
C LYS A 15 -0.27 -5.14 1.18
N ALA A 16 0.85 -4.56 0.76
CA ALA A 16 1.32 -3.27 1.28
C ALA A 16 0.31 -2.15 1.03
N ALA A 17 -0.30 -2.11 -0.16
CA ALA A 17 -1.33 -1.12 -0.50
C ALA A 17 -2.55 -1.25 0.42
N ASN A 18 -3.01 -2.47 0.70
CA ASN A 18 -4.12 -2.71 1.65
C ASN A 18 -3.83 -2.16 3.05
N TYR A 19 -2.60 -2.31 3.56
CA TYR A 19 -2.24 -1.75 4.87
C TYR A 19 -2.22 -0.22 4.84
N LEU A 20 -1.68 0.36 3.76
CA LEU A 20 -1.58 1.81 3.64
C LEU A 20 -2.95 2.46 3.46
N SER A 21 -3.82 1.90 2.61
CA SER A 21 -5.20 2.40 2.42
C SER A 21 -6.00 2.30 3.71
N ALA A 22 -5.92 1.17 4.43
CA ALA A 22 -6.58 1.01 5.71
C ALA A 22 -6.09 2.05 6.73
N GLN A 23 -4.79 2.36 6.77
CA GLN A 23 -4.24 3.39 7.66
C GLN A 23 -4.78 4.78 7.34
N VAL A 24 -4.87 5.14 6.06
CA VAL A 24 -5.43 6.43 5.61
C VAL A 24 -6.91 6.55 5.96
N ILE A 25 -7.69 5.48 5.77
CA ILE A 25 -9.13 5.46 6.08
C ILE A 25 -9.38 5.53 7.59
N MET A 26 -8.67 4.70 8.37
CA MET A 26 -8.87 4.64 9.83
C MET A 26 -8.33 5.87 10.55
N LYS A 27 -7.32 6.52 9.98
CA LYS A 27 -6.70 7.72 10.53
C LYS A 27 -6.37 8.72 9.41
N PRO A 28 -7.34 9.54 9.00
CA PRO A 28 -7.15 10.51 7.90
C PRO A 28 -6.09 11.59 8.19
N ASP A 29 -5.79 11.86 9.47
CA ASP A 29 -4.76 12.78 9.93
C ASP A 29 -3.39 12.10 10.18
N ALA A 30 -3.21 10.87 9.66
CA ALA A 30 -1.95 10.15 9.81
C ALA A 30 -0.79 10.89 9.10
N VAL A 31 0.30 11.11 9.84
CA VAL A 31 1.58 11.53 9.25
C VAL A 31 2.29 10.28 8.70
N LEU A 32 2.50 10.23 7.39
CA LEU A 32 3.06 9.08 6.69
C LEU A 32 4.48 9.37 6.18
N GLY A 33 5.45 8.58 6.65
CA GLY A 33 6.80 8.55 6.09
C GLY A 33 6.90 7.52 4.97
N LEU A 34 6.79 7.97 3.73
CA LEU A 34 6.78 7.09 2.56
C LEU A 34 8.19 6.81 2.05
N ALA A 35 8.46 5.53 1.77
CA ALA A 35 9.75 5.11 1.21
C ALA A 35 9.84 5.44 -0.29
N THR A 36 11.07 5.67 -0.76
CA THR A 36 11.42 5.83 -2.17
C THR A 36 12.08 4.56 -2.72
N GLY A 37 12.41 4.55 -4.01
CA GLY A 37 13.02 3.41 -4.71
C GLY A 37 12.02 2.60 -5.51
N GLU A 38 12.48 1.49 -6.10
CA GLU A 38 11.69 0.68 -7.02
C GLU A 38 10.68 -0.23 -6.30
N THR A 39 11.03 -0.73 -5.12
CA THR A 39 10.18 -1.65 -4.35
C THR A 39 8.77 -1.10 -4.09
N PRO A 40 8.57 0.16 -3.62
CA PRO A 40 7.23 0.67 -3.35
C PRO A 40 6.44 1.12 -4.61
N ILE A 41 7.02 1.08 -5.81
CA ILE A 41 6.33 1.51 -7.05
C ILE A 41 5.05 0.69 -7.27
N GLY A 42 5.10 -0.63 -7.12
CA GLY A 42 3.93 -1.50 -7.24
C GLY A 42 2.83 -1.14 -6.25
N THR A 43 3.19 -0.89 -4.99
CA THR A 43 2.26 -0.45 -3.94
C THR A 43 1.53 0.83 -4.34
N TYR A 44 2.25 1.85 -4.81
CA TYR A 44 1.63 3.11 -5.22
C TYR A 44 0.76 2.96 -6.47
N LYS A 45 1.17 2.13 -7.44
CA LYS A 45 0.34 1.80 -8.61
C LYS A 45 -1.01 1.19 -8.21
N GLN A 46 -1.01 0.24 -7.27
CA GLN A 46 -2.23 -0.39 -6.77
C GLN A 46 -3.16 0.63 -6.09
N LEU A 47 -2.61 1.52 -5.27
CA LEU A 47 -3.39 2.58 -4.62
C LEU A 47 -4.04 3.56 -5.62
N VAL A 48 -3.28 3.96 -6.65
CA VAL A 48 -3.80 4.82 -7.72
C VAL A 48 -4.90 4.10 -8.51
N GLU A 49 -4.74 2.81 -8.78
CA GLU A 49 -5.75 2.02 -9.48
C GLU A 49 -7.07 1.95 -8.69
N TRP A 50 -7.03 1.71 -7.38
CA TRP A 50 -8.23 1.69 -6.53
C TRP A 50 -8.91 3.05 -6.45
N TYR A 51 -8.13 4.11 -6.24
CA TYR A 51 -8.66 5.47 -6.26
C TYR A 51 -9.43 5.78 -7.56
N ASN A 52 -8.87 5.39 -8.72
CA ASN A 52 -9.51 5.60 -10.02
C ASN A 52 -10.78 4.76 -10.23
N LYS A 53 -10.91 3.62 -9.55
CA LYS A 53 -12.11 2.78 -9.57
C LYS A 53 -13.23 3.30 -8.66
N GLY A 54 -12.92 4.26 -7.78
CA GLY A 54 -13.86 4.80 -6.80
C GLY A 54 -14.04 3.90 -5.57
N ASP A 55 -13.07 3.01 -5.31
CA ASP A 55 -12.96 2.19 -4.08
C ASP A 55 -12.30 2.97 -2.93
#